data_AF-A0A969KHC7-F1
#
_entry.id   AF-A0A969KHC7-F1
#
_cell.length_a   1.000
_cell.length_b   1.000
_cell.length_c   1.000
_cell.angle_alpha   90.00
_cell.angle_beta   90.00
_cell.angle_gamma   90.00
#
_symmetry.space_group_name_H-M   'P 1'
#
loop_
_entity.id
_entity.type
_entity.pdbx_description
1 polymer ?
#
loop_
_entity_poly.entity_id
_entity_poly.type
_entity_poly.pdbx_seq_one_letter_code
_entity_poly.pdbx_strand_id
1 'polypeptide(L)'
;MLKTRAHRYMLSAGALLTLGLSSCGVSTVTQCNNFSEVVKQGEEFQAEFEAEMESFGQNFAGAGELEGLKNMASGYRDAVGRVVTKIDAMSTDLEALELPDETLAAFRDRYTDVTTQFAQELQNTSEAMGLIQNVESEADLIPAVTKFQEQAMGSFTNLEQLSTQGDTLTTEINTYCTEAAG
;
A
#
# COMPACT_ATOMS: atom_id res chain seq x y z
N MET A 1 -17.32 63.10 66.70
CA MET A 1 -16.21 62.74 65.78
C MET A 1 -16.64 61.54 64.95
N LEU A 2 -16.98 61.77 63.69
CA LEU A 2 -17.28 60.73 62.69
C LEU A 2 -16.01 59.93 62.37
N LYS A 3 -16.10 58.60 62.37
CA LYS A 3 -15.19 57.73 61.64
C LYS A 3 -15.99 56.63 60.93
N THR A 4 -16.51 56.97 59.77
CA THR A 4 -16.86 56.03 58.70
C THR A 4 -15.56 55.43 58.15
N ARG A 5 -15.42 54.10 58.18
CA ARG A 5 -14.40 53.39 57.39
C ARG A 5 -15.08 52.40 56.45
N ALA A 6 -14.65 52.53 55.19
CA ALA A 6 -15.21 51.97 53.98
C ALA A 6 -15.34 50.44 53.99
N HIS A 7 -16.52 49.96 53.61
CA HIS A 7 -16.69 48.68 52.94
C HIS A 7 -16.02 48.75 51.57
N ARG A 8 -15.01 47.90 51.33
CA ARG A 8 -14.52 47.60 49.99
C ARG A 8 -14.92 46.17 49.66
N TYR A 9 -15.83 46.07 48.70
CA TYR A 9 -16.12 44.87 47.94
C TYR A 9 -14.85 44.41 47.21
N MET A 10 -14.49 43.14 47.34
CA MET A 10 -13.78 42.42 46.29
C MET A 10 -14.49 41.09 46.09
N LEU A 11 -15.47 41.13 45.19
CA LEU A 11 -15.84 39.99 44.35
C LEU A 11 -14.60 39.55 43.58
N SER A 12 -14.22 38.29 43.72
CA SER A 12 -13.44 37.56 42.72
C SER A 12 -14.10 36.20 42.56
N ALA A 13 -15.21 36.22 41.82
CA ALA A 13 -15.76 35.05 41.16
C ALA A 13 -14.85 34.71 39.97
N GLY A 14 -14.61 33.42 39.74
CA GLY A 14 -14.02 32.94 38.49
C GLY A 14 -12.72 32.16 38.62
N ALA A 15 -12.69 31.12 39.46
CA ALA A 15 -11.87 29.96 39.12
C ALA A 15 -12.55 29.25 37.94
N LEU A 16 -12.36 29.80 36.73
CA LEU A 16 -12.59 29.06 35.50
C LEU A 16 -11.53 27.96 35.46
N LEU A 17 -11.87 26.81 36.04
CA LEU A 17 -11.29 25.53 35.69
C LEU A 17 -11.58 25.32 34.20
N THR A 18 -10.71 25.86 33.34
CA THR A 18 -10.52 25.31 32.00
C THR A 18 -9.92 23.93 32.21
N LEU A 19 -10.78 22.97 32.56
CA LEU A 19 -10.59 21.58 32.21
C LEU A 19 -10.48 21.61 30.69
N GLY A 20 -9.26 21.77 30.19
CA GLY A 20 -8.94 21.43 28.83
C GLY A 20 -9.47 20.03 28.67
N LEU A 21 -10.56 19.92 27.91
CA LEU A 21 -10.99 18.66 27.37
C LEU A 21 -9.77 18.18 26.59
N SER A 22 -8.93 17.37 27.24
CA SER A 22 -8.03 16.48 26.55
C SER A 22 -8.96 15.72 25.63
N SER A 23 -9.03 16.16 24.38
CA SER A 23 -9.80 15.47 23.36
C SER A 23 -9.33 14.04 23.46
N CYS A 24 -10.22 13.13 23.84
CA CYS A 24 -10.02 11.70 23.67
C CYS A 24 -10.01 11.41 22.16
N GLY A 25 -9.08 12.01 21.43
CA GLY A 25 -8.72 11.61 20.10
C GLY A 25 -8.02 10.27 20.19
N VAL A 26 -8.16 9.47 19.14
CA VAL A 26 -7.47 8.19 19.01
C VAL A 26 -5.98 8.42 19.23
N SER A 27 -5.36 7.70 20.17
CA SER A 27 -3.94 7.88 20.47
C SER A 27 -3.08 7.54 19.24
N THR A 28 -1.93 8.19 19.06
CA THR A 28 -0.98 7.87 17.98
C THR A 28 -0.61 6.40 17.96
N VAL A 29 -0.45 5.77 19.13
CA VAL A 29 -0.23 4.31 19.23
C VAL A 29 -1.38 3.50 18.62
N THR A 30 -2.63 3.89 18.88
CA THR A 30 -3.79 3.20 18.28
C THR A 30 -3.84 3.41 16.77
N GLN A 31 -3.53 4.63 16.30
CA GLN A 31 -3.44 4.93 14.87
C GLN A 31 -2.34 4.09 14.18
N CYS A 32 -1.17 3.97 14.80
CA CYS A 32 -0.08 3.10 14.36
C CYS A 32 -0.47 1.61 14.28
N ASN A 33 -1.23 1.12 15.26
CA ASN A 33 -1.72 -0.26 15.24
C ASN A 33 -2.67 -0.49 14.07
N ASN A 34 -3.63 0.41 13.85
CA ASN A 34 -4.58 0.32 12.74
C ASN A 34 -3.85 0.38 11.38
N PHE A 35 -2.87 1.27 11.25
CA PHE A 35 -2.04 1.35 10.04
C PHE A 35 -1.30 0.03 9.79
N SER A 36 -0.59 -0.46 10.82
CA SER A 36 0.19 -1.71 10.71
C SER A 36 -0.67 -2.91 10.37
N GLU A 37 -1.92 -2.97 10.87
CA GLU A 37 -2.86 -4.04 10.54
C GLU A 37 -3.19 -4.08 9.04
N VAL A 38 -3.43 -2.92 8.41
CA VAL A 38 -3.66 -2.86 6.96
C VAL A 38 -2.40 -3.20 6.17
N VAL A 39 -1.23 -2.67 6.57
CA VAL A 39 0.06 -2.95 5.90
C VAL A 39 0.45 -4.44 5.97
N LYS A 40 0.13 -5.13 7.06
CA LYS A 40 0.40 -6.57 7.20
C LYS A 40 -0.34 -7.42 6.19
N GLN A 41 -1.48 -6.97 5.69
CA GLN A 41 -2.15 -7.66 4.59
C GLN A 41 -1.24 -7.72 3.35
N GLY A 42 -0.41 -6.67 3.15
CA GLY A 42 0.67 -6.60 2.16
C GLY A 42 1.63 -7.79 2.17
N GLU A 43 2.06 -8.21 3.35
CA GLU A 43 3.01 -9.33 3.53
C GLU A 43 2.38 -10.67 3.09
N GLU A 44 1.10 -10.88 3.40
CA GLU A 44 0.36 -12.07 2.96
C GLU A 44 0.25 -12.10 1.43
N PHE A 45 0.01 -10.95 0.80
CA PHE A 45 -0.07 -10.86 -0.66
C PHE A 45 1.25 -11.15 -1.35
N GLN A 46 2.36 -10.65 -0.79
CA GLN A 46 3.69 -10.91 -1.34
C GLN A 46 3.98 -12.41 -1.33
N ALA A 47 3.73 -13.10 -0.22
CA ALA A 47 3.95 -14.54 -0.10
C ALA A 47 3.10 -15.34 -1.11
N GLU A 48 1.83 -14.98 -1.28
CA GLU A 48 0.97 -15.61 -2.27
C GLU A 48 1.45 -15.36 -3.72
N PHE A 49 1.85 -14.13 -4.03
CA PHE A 49 2.35 -13.78 -5.35
C PHE A 49 3.66 -14.51 -5.67
N GLU A 50 4.59 -14.62 -4.72
CA GLU A 50 5.82 -15.39 -4.87
C GLU A 50 5.52 -16.87 -5.17
N ALA A 51 4.56 -17.47 -4.46
CA ALA A 51 4.13 -18.85 -4.70
C ALA A 51 3.50 -19.03 -6.10
N GLU A 52 2.66 -18.09 -6.53
CA GLU A 52 2.06 -18.08 -7.88
C GLU A 52 3.13 -17.89 -8.96
N MET A 53 4.13 -17.04 -8.73
CA MET A 53 5.26 -16.82 -9.64
C MET A 53 6.20 -18.03 -9.72
N GLU A 54 6.40 -18.74 -8.61
CA GLU A 54 7.14 -20.01 -8.61
C GLU A 54 6.39 -21.08 -9.41
N SER A 55 5.08 -21.20 -9.20
CA SER A 55 4.22 -22.09 -9.98
C SER A 55 4.25 -21.74 -11.47
N PHE A 56 4.20 -20.45 -11.79
CA PHE A 56 4.35 -19.94 -13.15
C PHE A 56 5.68 -20.36 -13.79
N GLY A 57 6.79 -20.18 -13.08
CA GLY A 57 8.12 -20.56 -13.57
C GLY A 57 8.25 -22.07 -13.87
N GLN A 58 7.63 -22.92 -13.05
CA GLN A 58 7.58 -24.36 -13.28
C GLN A 58 6.75 -24.73 -14.53
N ASN A 59 5.62 -24.07 -14.74
CA ASN A 59 4.76 -24.28 -15.92
C ASN A 59 5.43 -23.77 -17.21
N PHE A 60 6.19 -22.68 -17.15
CA PHE A 60 6.94 -22.13 -18.29
C PHE A 60 7.96 -23.13 -18.85
N ALA A 61 8.71 -23.81 -17.98
CA ALA A 61 9.72 -24.79 -18.39
C ALA A 61 9.13 -26.00 -19.16
N GLY A 62 7.82 -26.26 -19.03
CA GLY A 62 7.11 -27.34 -19.71
C GLY A 62 6.30 -26.93 -20.94
N ALA A 63 6.19 -25.63 -21.24
CA ALA A 63 5.25 -25.08 -22.23
C ALA A 63 5.73 -25.18 -23.69
N GLY A 64 6.46 -26.23 -24.09
CA GLY A 64 7.21 -26.30 -25.36
C GLY A 64 6.41 -26.14 -26.67
N GLU A 65 5.08 -26.05 -26.61
CA GLU A 65 4.20 -25.86 -27.77
C GLU A 65 3.35 -24.59 -27.61
N LEU A 66 2.94 -23.96 -28.73
CA LEU A 66 2.22 -22.68 -28.75
C LEU A 66 1.01 -22.63 -27.81
N GLU A 67 0.20 -23.69 -27.78
CA GLU A 67 -0.97 -23.75 -26.91
C GLU A 67 -0.59 -23.78 -25.42
N GLY A 68 0.52 -24.43 -25.08
CA GLY A 68 1.10 -24.39 -23.73
C GLY A 68 1.50 -22.98 -23.34
N LEU A 69 2.13 -22.23 -24.24
CA LEU A 69 2.52 -20.84 -24.00
C LEU A 69 1.31 -19.90 -23.83
N LYS A 70 0.26 -20.10 -24.62
CA LYS A 70 -0.99 -19.31 -24.48
C LYS A 70 -1.68 -19.58 -23.15
N ASN A 71 -1.75 -20.84 -22.73
CA ASN A 71 -2.32 -21.21 -21.44
C ASN A 71 -1.48 -20.67 -20.28
N MET A 72 -0.15 -20.72 -20.38
CA MET A 72 0.77 -20.12 -19.43
C MET A 72 0.55 -18.59 -19.34
N ALA A 73 0.46 -17.91 -20.48
CA ALA A 73 0.17 -16.48 -20.54
C ALA A 73 -1.17 -16.15 -19.88
N SER A 74 -2.22 -16.92 -20.15
CA SER A 74 -3.52 -16.75 -19.49
C SER A 74 -3.42 -16.92 -17.97
N GLY A 75 -2.76 -17.99 -17.50
CA GLY A 75 -2.59 -18.27 -16.07
C GLY A 75 -1.83 -17.17 -15.34
N TYR A 76 -0.77 -16.62 -15.95
CA TYR A 76 -0.08 -15.45 -15.43
C TYR A 76 -0.99 -14.24 -15.28
N ARG A 77 -1.77 -13.94 -16.32
CA ARG A 77 -2.69 -12.79 -16.30
C ARG A 77 -3.74 -12.92 -15.22
N ASP A 78 -4.28 -14.12 -15.03
CA ASP A 78 -5.26 -14.41 -13.97
C ASP A 78 -4.62 -14.27 -12.58
N ALA A 79 -3.39 -14.75 -12.39
CA ALA A 79 -2.66 -14.62 -11.12
C ALA A 79 -2.38 -13.15 -10.80
N VAL A 80 -1.86 -12.39 -11.76
CA VAL A 80 -1.62 -10.95 -11.60
C VAL A 80 -2.93 -10.21 -11.32
N GLY A 81 -4.02 -10.52 -12.03
CA GLY A 81 -5.32 -9.88 -11.79
C GLY A 81 -5.85 -10.09 -10.37
N ARG A 82 -5.63 -11.27 -9.77
CA ARG A 82 -5.96 -11.52 -8.36
C ARG A 82 -5.12 -10.66 -7.42
N VAL A 83 -3.82 -10.53 -7.69
CA VAL A 83 -2.92 -9.70 -6.88
C VAL A 83 -3.29 -8.23 -6.97
N VAL A 84 -3.51 -7.70 -8.18
CA VAL A 84 -3.96 -6.31 -8.38
C VAL A 84 -5.26 -6.04 -7.62
N THR A 85 -6.24 -6.94 -7.67
CA THR A 85 -7.50 -6.79 -6.92
C THR A 85 -7.26 -6.69 -5.41
N LYS A 86 -6.31 -7.46 -4.86
CA LYS A 86 -5.97 -7.41 -3.43
C LYS A 86 -5.21 -6.13 -3.07
N ILE A 87 -4.31 -5.69 -3.93
CA ILE A 87 -3.60 -4.41 -3.79
C ILE A 87 -4.60 -3.25 -3.79
N ASP A 88 -5.57 -3.24 -4.70
CA ASP A 88 -6.63 -2.22 -4.76
C ASP A 88 -7.50 -2.21 -3.50
N ALA A 89 -7.83 -3.39 -2.96
CA ALA A 89 -8.55 -3.52 -1.69
C ALA A 89 -7.74 -2.94 -0.53
N MET A 90 -6.43 -3.24 -0.45
CA MET A 90 -5.54 -2.67 0.56
C MET A 90 -5.40 -1.16 0.44
N SER A 91 -5.27 -0.61 -0.78
CA SER A 91 -5.28 0.83 -1.01
C SER A 91 -6.58 1.48 -0.53
N THR A 92 -7.72 0.84 -0.79
CA THR A 92 -9.03 1.31 -0.31
C THR A 92 -9.10 1.30 1.23
N ASP A 93 -8.62 0.23 1.86
CA ASP A 93 -8.59 0.10 3.32
C ASP A 93 -7.64 1.14 3.95
N LEU A 94 -6.49 1.42 3.32
CA LEU A 94 -5.58 2.47 3.74
C LEU A 94 -6.26 3.83 3.68
N GLU A 95 -6.86 4.19 2.54
CA GLU A 95 -7.57 5.47 2.36
C GLU A 95 -8.71 5.66 3.36
N ALA A 96 -9.36 4.57 3.78
CA ALA A 96 -10.41 4.60 4.79
C ALA A 96 -9.91 4.84 6.22
N LEU A 97 -8.60 4.75 6.48
CA LEU A 97 -8.03 5.04 7.80
C LEU A 97 -8.15 6.53 8.14
N GLU A 98 -8.93 6.83 9.16
CA GLU A 98 -8.95 8.17 9.77
C GLU A 98 -7.74 8.34 10.70
N LEU A 99 -6.75 9.10 10.23
CA LEU A 99 -5.50 9.36 10.94
C LEU A 99 -5.40 10.86 11.28
N PRO A 100 -5.85 11.27 12.48
CA PRO A 100 -5.70 12.66 12.94
C PRO A 100 -4.24 13.12 13.07
N ASP A 101 -3.30 12.19 13.22
CA ASP A 101 -1.87 12.47 13.21
C ASP A 101 -1.41 12.77 11.78
N GLU A 102 -1.01 14.01 11.51
CA GLU A 102 -0.61 14.47 10.17
C GLU A 102 0.59 13.70 9.60
N THR A 103 1.47 13.18 10.46
CA THR A 103 2.63 12.38 10.02
C THR A 103 2.16 11.01 9.55
N LEU A 104 1.29 10.35 10.31
CA LEU A 104 0.67 9.08 9.89
C LEU A 104 -0.20 9.24 8.65
N ALA A 105 -0.96 10.34 8.53
CA ALA A 105 -1.73 10.63 7.33
C ALA A 105 -0.82 10.76 6.08
N ALA A 106 0.31 11.48 6.21
CA ALA A 106 1.27 11.60 5.12
C ALA A 106 1.94 10.26 4.76
N PHE A 107 2.22 9.40 5.75
CA PHE A 107 2.71 8.04 5.46
C PHE A 107 1.66 7.20 4.75
N ARG A 108 0.39 7.26 5.15
CA ARG A 108 -0.70 6.55 4.49
C ARG A 108 -0.80 6.96 3.03
N ASP A 109 -0.76 8.26 2.75
CA ASP A 109 -0.87 8.79 1.39
C ASP A 109 0.30 8.31 0.51
N ARG A 110 1.54 8.38 1.03
CA ARG A 110 2.73 7.87 0.32
C ARG A 110 2.69 6.36 0.11
N TYR A 111 2.25 5.61 1.11
CA TYR A 111 2.14 4.15 1.01
C TYR A 111 1.08 3.76 -0.01
N THR A 112 -0.08 4.40 0.03
CA THR A 112 -1.17 4.21 -0.95
C THR A 112 -0.71 4.52 -2.38
N ASP A 113 0.07 5.58 -2.58
CA ASP A 113 0.65 5.93 -3.88
C ASP A 113 1.60 4.84 -4.40
N VAL A 114 2.55 4.38 -3.55
CA VAL A 114 3.47 3.29 -3.92
C VAL A 114 2.71 2.00 -4.23
N THR A 115 1.73 1.63 -3.41
CA THR A 115 0.89 0.44 -3.59
C THR A 115 0.09 0.51 -4.90
N THR A 116 -0.51 1.66 -5.20
CA THR A 116 -1.28 1.88 -6.44
C THR A 116 -0.39 1.81 -7.68
N GLN A 117 0.81 2.40 -7.63
CA GLN A 117 1.78 2.29 -8.72
C GLN A 117 2.27 0.85 -8.90
N PHE A 118 2.41 0.09 -7.82
CA PHE A 118 2.78 -1.33 -7.88
C PHE A 118 1.71 -2.15 -8.61
N ALA A 119 0.42 -1.95 -8.28
CA ALA A 119 -0.69 -2.55 -9.01
C ALA A 119 -0.66 -2.19 -10.50
N GLN A 120 -0.42 -0.92 -10.84
CA GLN A 120 -0.36 -0.47 -12.22
C GLN A 120 0.75 -1.15 -13.02
N GLU A 121 1.95 -1.32 -12.44
CA GLU A 121 3.05 -1.99 -13.14
C GLU A 121 2.85 -3.50 -13.30
N LEU A 122 2.21 -4.14 -12.32
CA LEU A 122 1.74 -5.52 -12.47
C LEU A 122 0.71 -5.63 -13.60
N GLN A 123 -0.27 -4.74 -13.64
CA GLN A 123 -1.28 -4.68 -14.69
C GLN A 123 -0.64 -4.50 -16.08
N ASN A 124 0.33 -3.59 -16.22
CA ASN A 124 1.09 -3.37 -17.45
C ASN A 124 1.79 -4.66 -17.93
N THR A 125 2.40 -5.39 -16.99
CA THR A 125 3.08 -6.66 -17.29
C THR A 125 2.09 -7.75 -17.70
N SER A 126 0.92 -7.80 -17.06
CA SER A 126 -0.19 -8.70 -17.42
C SER A 126 -0.74 -8.41 -18.81
N GLU A 127 -0.92 -7.14 -19.16
CA GLU A 127 -1.36 -6.73 -20.50
C GLU A 127 -0.34 -7.10 -21.57
N ALA A 128 0.96 -6.91 -21.29
CA ALA A 128 2.04 -7.34 -22.17
C ALA A 128 2.02 -8.86 -22.41
N MET A 129 1.71 -9.66 -21.38
CA MET A 129 1.56 -11.11 -21.52
C MET A 129 0.38 -11.49 -22.43
N GLY A 130 -0.60 -10.58 -22.59
CA GLY A 130 -1.67 -10.70 -23.58
C GLY A 130 -1.18 -10.77 -25.03
N LEU A 131 0.02 -10.27 -25.33
CA LEU A 131 0.63 -10.41 -26.65
C LEU A 131 0.90 -11.88 -26.98
N ILE A 132 1.36 -12.67 -26.00
CA ILE A 132 1.65 -14.10 -26.15
C ILE A 132 0.34 -14.90 -26.18
N GLN A 133 -0.61 -14.57 -25.32
CA GLN A 133 -1.92 -15.22 -25.26
C GLN A 133 -2.68 -15.17 -26.60
N ASN A 134 -2.55 -14.06 -27.32
CA ASN A 134 -3.30 -13.79 -28.56
C ASN A 134 -2.56 -14.20 -29.84
N VAL A 135 -1.41 -14.87 -29.73
CA VAL A 135 -0.68 -15.38 -30.90
C VAL A 135 -1.51 -16.41 -31.65
N GLU A 136 -1.64 -16.23 -32.97
CA GLU A 136 -2.38 -17.15 -33.86
C GLU A 136 -1.50 -18.26 -34.42
N SER A 137 -0.19 -18.02 -34.57
CA SER A 137 0.74 -18.96 -35.19
C SER A 137 2.13 -18.95 -34.55
N GLU A 138 2.89 -20.04 -34.68
CA GLU A 138 4.27 -20.11 -34.19
C GLU A 138 5.19 -19.05 -34.80
N ALA A 139 4.90 -18.59 -36.02
CA ALA A 139 5.67 -17.54 -36.69
C ALA A 139 5.56 -16.18 -35.98
N ASP A 140 4.43 -15.92 -35.31
CA ASP A 140 4.17 -14.67 -34.59
C ASP A 140 4.64 -14.72 -33.13
N LEU A 141 5.01 -15.92 -32.65
CA LEU A 141 5.39 -16.13 -31.26
C LEU A 141 6.66 -15.38 -30.88
N ILE A 142 7.72 -15.48 -31.70
CA ILE A 142 8.99 -14.80 -31.40
C ILE A 142 8.81 -13.27 -31.35
N PRO A 143 8.15 -12.62 -32.32
CA PRO A 143 7.81 -11.20 -32.21
C PRO A 143 7.00 -10.85 -30.95
N ALA A 144 6.00 -11.65 -30.58
CA ALA A 144 5.18 -11.42 -29.39
C ALA A 144 6.01 -11.51 -28.10
N VAL A 145 6.87 -12.53 -27.98
CA VAL A 145 7.76 -12.71 -26.83
C VAL A 145 8.78 -11.57 -26.72
N THR A 146 9.38 -11.15 -27.84
CA THR A 146 10.31 -10.00 -27.83
C THR A 146 9.64 -8.73 -27.34
N LYS A 147 8.43 -8.43 -27.84
CA LYS A 147 7.69 -7.25 -27.41
C LYS A 147 7.24 -7.34 -25.94
N PHE A 148 6.83 -8.53 -25.50
CA PHE A 148 6.57 -8.77 -24.08
C PHE A 148 7.81 -8.48 -23.23
N GLN A 149 8.99 -8.97 -23.60
CA GLN A 149 10.23 -8.73 -22.87
C GLN A 149 10.57 -7.25 -22.77
N GLU A 150 10.46 -6.51 -23.89
CA GLU A 150 10.70 -5.06 -23.92
C GLU A 150 9.77 -4.30 -22.96
N GLN A 151 8.48 -4.67 -22.93
CA GLN A 151 7.49 -4.05 -22.05
C GLN A 151 7.70 -4.46 -20.58
N ALA A 152 7.93 -5.75 -20.33
CA ALA A 152 8.12 -6.29 -18.99
C ALA A 152 9.39 -5.75 -18.32
N MET A 153 10.49 -5.53 -19.06
CA MET A 153 11.72 -4.95 -18.50
C MET A 153 11.50 -3.57 -17.88
N GLY A 154 10.68 -2.72 -18.53
CA GLY A 154 10.33 -1.42 -18.00
C GLY A 154 9.55 -1.55 -16.68
N SER A 155 8.51 -2.37 -16.68
CA SER A 155 7.69 -2.60 -15.49
C SER A 155 8.48 -3.26 -14.36
N PHE A 156 9.39 -4.22 -14.63
CA PHE A 156 10.23 -4.82 -13.60
C PHE A 156 11.19 -3.82 -12.96
N THR A 157 11.77 -2.92 -13.75
CA THR A 157 12.62 -1.85 -13.21
C THR A 157 11.83 -0.93 -12.28
N ASN A 158 10.60 -0.57 -12.68
CA ASN A 158 9.73 0.26 -11.86
C ASN A 158 9.26 -0.48 -10.60
N LEU A 159 8.91 -1.76 -10.70
CA LEU A 159 8.53 -2.61 -9.56
C LEU A 159 9.67 -2.73 -8.53
N GLU A 160 10.92 -2.89 -8.96
CA GLU A 160 12.09 -2.91 -8.07
C GLU A 160 12.27 -1.57 -7.34
N GLN A 161 12.12 -0.47 -8.07
CA GLN A 161 12.17 0.87 -7.47
C GLN A 161 11.03 1.11 -6.47
N LEU A 162 9.81 0.67 -6.80
CA LEU A 162 8.64 0.78 -5.93
C LEU A 162 8.78 -0.11 -4.68
N SER A 163 9.32 -1.32 -4.83
CA SER A 163 9.65 -2.21 -3.70
C SER A 163 10.62 -1.52 -2.73
N THR A 164 11.69 -0.93 -3.25
CA THR A 164 12.67 -0.19 -2.44
C THR A 164 12.04 1.00 -1.71
N GLN A 165 11.14 1.72 -2.38
CA GLN A 165 10.38 2.81 -1.76
C GLN A 165 9.43 2.32 -0.67
N GLY A 166 8.75 1.18 -0.89
CA GLY A 166 7.88 0.53 0.08
C GLY A 166 8.64 0.07 1.32
N ASP A 167 9.83 -0.53 1.17
CA ASP A 167 10.69 -0.93 2.29
C ASP A 167 11.15 0.27 3.12
N THR A 168 11.53 1.35 2.43
CA THR A 168 11.93 2.61 3.07
C THR A 168 10.77 3.20 3.87
N LEU A 169 9.59 3.28 3.28
CA LEU A 169 8.37 3.75 3.94
C LEU A 169 8.00 2.90 5.15
N THR A 170 8.05 1.57 5.02
CA THR A 170 7.77 0.64 6.12
C THR A 170 8.72 0.87 7.29
N THR A 171 10.01 1.11 7.00
CA THR A 171 11.01 1.44 8.03
C THR A 171 10.72 2.78 8.70
N GLU A 172 10.36 3.81 7.94
CA GLU A 172 9.97 5.14 8.47
C GLU A 172 8.75 5.04 9.39
N ILE A 173 7.71 4.32 8.96
CA ILE A 173 6.48 4.09 9.74
C ILE A 173 6.80 3.33 11.04
N ASN A 174 7.55 2.23 10.94
CA ASN A 174 7.91 1.42 12.11
C ASN A 174 8.73 2.22 13.14
N THR A 175 9.64 3.07 12.66
CA THR A 175 10.44 3.95 13.51
C THR A 175 9.54 4.94 14.25
N TYR A 176 8.68 5.66 13.50
CA TYR A 176 7.74 6.62 14.08
C TYR A 176 6.82 5.99 15.12
N CYS A 177 6.26 4.82 14.80
CA CYS A 177 5.33 4.12 15.66
C CYS A 177 6.00 3.54 16.93
N THR A 178 7.27 3.14 16.84
CA THR A 178 8.04 2.70 18.00
C THR A 178 8.34 3.87 18.94
N GLU A 179 8.75 5.02 18.38
CA GLU A 179 8.98 6.24 19.16
C GLU A 179 7.71 6.74 19.86
N ALA A 180 6.55 6.63 19.21
CA ALA A 180 5.26 6.97 19.80
C ALA A 180 4.82 6.03 20.94
N ALA A 181 5.35 4.80 21.00
CA ALA A 181 5.01 3.81 22.02
C ALA A 181 5.79 3.99 23.34
N GLY A 182 6.96 4.65 23.29
CA GLY A 182 7.78 4.99 24.46
C GLY A 182 8.86 3.96 24.80
#